data_AF-A0A6J6HSS2-F1
#
_entry.id   AF-A0A6J6HSS2-F1
#
_cell.length_a   1.000
_cell.length_b   1.000
_cell.length_c   1.000
_cell.angle_alpha   90.00
_cell.angle_beta   90.00
_cell.angle_gamma   90.00
#
_symmetry.space_group_name_H-M   'P 1'
#
loop_
_entity.id
_entity.type
_entity.pdbx_description
1 polymer ?
#
loop_
_entity_poly.entity_id
_entity_poly.type
_entity_poly.pdbx_seq_one_letter_code
_entity_poly.pdbx_strand_id
1 'polypeptide(L)'
;MKRFPQVLINVKDIDKSRLDSSKAISEMIASCESELGDNGRILVRASGTESLVRVMVEAASIATAQEIAEKLAEIVRLELK
;
A
#
# COMPACT_ATOMS: atom_id res chain seq x y z
N MET A 1 6.70 11.92 18.63
CA MET A 1 6.23 11.03 17.54
C MET A 1 4.79 10.63 17.82
N LYS A 2 3.85 11.01 16.94
CA LYS A 2 2.46 10.55 17.01
C LYS A 2 2.44 9.10 16.53
N ARG A 3 1.97 8.17 17.36
CA ARG A 3 1.81 6.76 16.97
C ARG A 3 0.41 6.58 16.39
N PHE A 4 0.34 6.08 15.17
CA PHE A 4 -0.90 5.73 14.51
C PHE A 4 -1.08 4.20 14.51
N PRO A 5 -2.32 3.69 14.55
CA PRO A 5 -2.58 2.32 14.16
C PRO A 5 -2.04 2.05 12.75
N GLN A 6 -1.57 0.83 12.54
CA GLN A 6 -0.93 0.40 11.30
C GLN A 6 -1.59 -0.89 10.81
N VAL A 7 -1.77 -0.98 9.50
CA VAL A 7 -2.20 -2.19 8.79
C VAL A 7 -1.11 -2.59 7.81
N LEU A 8 -0.81 -3.88 7.73
CA LEU A 8 0.14 -4.46 6.79
C LEU A 8 -0.52 -5.62 6.04
N ILE A 9 -0.62 -5.50 4.72
CA ILE A 9 -1.12 -6.53 3.82
C ILE A 9 0.02 -7.01 2.92
N ASN A 10 0.20 -8.32 2.86
CA ASN A 10 1.13 -8.96 1.93
C ASN A 10 0.36 -9.46 0.71
N VAL A 11 0.67 -8.92 -0.47
CA VAL A 11 0.10 -9.35 -1.75
C VAL A 11 1.07 -10.34 -2.40
N LYS A 12 0.67 -11.60 -2.47
CA LYS A 12 1.45 -12.72 -3.02
C LYS A 12 0.96 -13.07 -4.43
N ASP A 13 1.65 -14.01 -5.07
CA ASP A 13 1.28 -14.59 -6.37
C ASP A 13 1.18 -13.53 -7.49
N ILE A 14 2.13 -12.59 -7.49
CA ILE A 14 2.24 -11.48 -8.44
C ILE A 14 3.67 -11.30 -8.94
N ASP A 15 3.82 -10.65 -10.09
CA ASP A 15 5.10 -10.17 -10.61
C ASP A 15 5.50 -8.85 -9.92
N LYS A 16 6.18 -8.99 -8.77
CA LYS A 16 6.65 -7.85 -7.98
C LYS A 16 7.64 -6.94 -8.74
N SER A 17 8.25 -7.40 -9.84
CA SER A 17 9.22 -6.60 -10.60
C SER A 17 8.56 -5.44 -11.36
N ARG A 18 7.25 -5.56 -11.62
CA ARG A 18 6.46 -4.54 -12.32
C ARG A 18 5.98 -3.41 -11.41
N LEU A 19 6.16 -3.53 -10.09
CA LEU A 19 5.68 -2.55 -9.11
C LEU A 19 6.15 -1.12 -9.45
N ASP A 20 7.45 -0.92 -9.66
CA ASP A 20 8.05 0.40 -9.87
C ASP A 20 7.62 1.03 -11.22
N SER A 21 7.18 0.21 -12.18
CA SER A 21 6.70 0.65 -13.50
C SER A 21 5.19 0.87 -13.57
N SER A 22 4.43 0.47 -12.55
CA SER A 22 2.96 0.59 -12.60
C SER A 22 2.52 2.02 -12.30
N LYS A 23 2.10 2.71 -13.36
CA LYS A 23 1.50 4.05 -13.26
C LYS A 23 0.21 4.03 -12.44
N ALA A 24 -0.63 3.01 -12.60
CA ALA A 24 -1.89 2.90 -11.85
C ALA A 24 -1.66 2.77 -10.34
N ILE A 25 -0.68 1.96 -9.91
CA ILE A 25 -0.34 1.83 -8.48
C ILE A 25 0.20 3.15 -7.93
N SER A 26 1.14 3.80 -8.65
CA SER A 26 1.73 5.07 -8.20
C SER A 26 0.70 6.22 -8.12
N GLU A 27 -0.23 6.30 -9.07
CA GLU A 27 -1.34 7.26 -9.02
C GLU A 27 -2.29 7.00 -7.84
N MET A 28 -2.61 5.73 -7.55
CA MET A 28 -3.44 5.37 -6.40
C MET A 28 -2.74 5.73 -5.07
N ILE A 29 -1.44 5.46 -4.95
CA ILE A 29 -0.65 5.82 -3.77
C ILE A 29 -0.72 7.34 -3.57
N ALA A 30 -0.43 8.14 -4.61
CA ALA A 30 -0.45 9.60 -4.51
C ALA A 30 -1.83 10.15 -4.11
N SER A 31 -2.91 9.56 -4.62
CA SER A 31 -4.28 9.91 -4.23
C SER A 31 -4.55 9.63 -2.75
N CYS A 32 -4.17 8.45 -2.25
CA CYS A 32 -4.38 8.09 -0.86
C CYS A 32 -3.45 8.84 0.10
N GLU A 33 -2.22 9.16 -0.31
CA GLU A 33 -1.32 10.03 0.46
C GLU A 33 -1.90 11.44 0.62
N SER A 34 -2.50 11.98 -0.44
CA SER A 34 -3.19 13.27 -0.41
C SER A 34 -4.40 13.27 0.53
N GLU A 35 -5.15 12.17 0.57
CA GLU A 35 -6.28 11.97 1.48
C GLU A 35 -5.82 11.89 2.96
N LEU A 36 -4.71 11.20 3.22
CA LEU A 36 -4.16 11.05 4.56
C LEU A 36 -3.54 12.35 5.10
N GLY A 37 -2.88 13.13 4.24
CA GLY A 37 -2.10 14.31 4.64
C GLY A 37 -1.15 13.98 5.80
N ASP A 38 -1.14 14.80 6.84
CA ASP A 38 -0.30 14.59 8.03
C ASP A 38 -0.83 13.52 9.00
N ASN A 39 -2.00 12.93 8.70
CA ASN A 39 -2.68 11.96 9.55
C ASN A 39 -2.39 10.50 9.18
N GLY A 40 -1.40 10.25 8.32
CA GLY A 40 -1.03 8.89 7.95
C GLY A 40 0.22 8.79 7.09
N ARG A 41 0.57 7.56 6.74
CA ARG A 41 1.72 7.22 5.87
C ARG A 41 1.41 5.95 5.10
N ILE A 42 1.86 5.89 3.85
CA ILE A 42 1.77 4.71 3.01
C ILE A 42 3.19 4.24 2.69
N LEU A 43 3.41 2.93 2.75
CA LEU A 43 4.63 2.28 2.27
C LEU A 43 4.24 1.06 1.45
N VAL A 44 4.46 1.15 0.15
CA VAL A 44 4.32 0.02 -0.77
C VAL A 44 5.69 -0.37 -1.28
N ARG A 45 6.08 -1.64 -1.11
CA ARG A 45 7.40 -2.13 -1.57
C ARG A 45 7.39 -3.60 -1.93
N ALA A 46 8.22 -3.98 -2.90
CA ALA A 46 8.52 -5.38 -3.18
C ALA A 46 9.33 -6.00 -2.02
N SER A 47 9.07 -7.28 -1.70
CA SER A 47 9.92 -8.04 -0.78
C SER A 47 11.24 -8.42 -1.48
N GLY A 48 12.36 -8.30 -0.77
CA GLY A 48 13.68 -8.68 -1.30
C GLY A 48 13.90 -10.21 -1.34
N THR A 49 13.29 -10.95 -0.42
CA THR A 49 13.50 -12.40 -0.26
C THR A 49 12.29 -13.25 -0.66
N GLU A 50 11.11 -12.64 -0.82
CA GLU A 50 9.86 -13.35 -1.13
C GLU A 50 9.23 -12.81 -2.42
N SER A 51 8.45 -13.61 -3.13
CA SER A 51 7.69 -13.16 -4.31
C SER A 51 6.37 -12.48 -3.90
N LEU A 52 6.47 -11.33 -3.25
CA LEU A 52 5.32 -10.55 -2.79
C LEU A 52 5.60 -9.05 -2.76
N VAL A 53 4.54 -8.25 -2.70
CA VAL A 53 4.54 -6.82 -2.39
C VAL A 53 3.91 -6.59 -1.02
N ARG A 54 4.53 -5.74 -0.21
CA ARG A 54 4.06 -5.33 1.11
C ARG A 54 3.37 -3.98 0.97
N VAL A 55 2.11 -3.90 1.41
CA VAL A 55 1.32 -2.67 1.48
C VAL A 55 1.12 -2.36 2.95
N MET A 56 1.73 -1.29 3.43
CA MET A 56 1.65 -0.85 4.83
C MET A 56 1.04 0.54 4.88
N VAL A 57 0.04 0.72 5.73
CA VAL A 57 -0.65 2.00 5.91
C VAL A 57 -0.77 2.31 7.38
N GLU A 58 -0.39 3.53 7.75
CA GLU A 58 -0.63 4.12 9.06
C GLU A 58 -1.65 5.25 8.89
N ALA A 59 -2.63 5.36 9.80
CA ALA A 59 -3.63 6.43 9.75
C ALA A 59 -4.15 6.81 11.14
N ALA A 60 -4.82 7.96 11.27
CA ALA A 60 -5.41 8.42 12.54
C ALA A 60 -6.43 7.44 13.15
N SER A 61 -7.04 6.56 12.35
CA SER A 61 -7.92 5.49 12.82
C SER A 61 -7.55 4.15 12.17
N ILE A 62 -7.81 3.04 12.86
CA ILE A 62 -7.60 1.70 12.32
C ILE A 62 -8.50 1.42 11.12
N ALA A 63 -9.73 1.96 11.13
CA ALA A 63 -10.68 1.80 10.03
C ALA A 63 -10.14 2.43 8.73
N THR A 64 -9.64 3.66 8.82
CA THR A 64 -9.03 4.37 7.68
C THR A 64 -7.77 3.64 7.17
N ALA A 65 -6.92 3.17 8.09
CA ALA A 65 -5.72 2.42 7.70
C ALA A 65 -6.09 1.11 6.97
N GLN A 66 -7.13 0.41 7.45
CA GLN A 66 -7.62 -0.84 6.84
C GLN A 66 -8.20 -0.59 5.45
N GLU A 67 -9.09 0.40 5.31
CA GLU A 67 -9.73 0.75 4.05
C GLU A 67 -8.70 1.08 2.96
N ILE A 68 -7.75 1.96 3.27
CA ILE A 68 -6.70 2.37 2.32
C ILE A 68 -5.76 1.19 2.00
N ALA A 69 -5.37 0.40 3.00
CA ALA A 69 -4.51 -0.76 2.78
C ALA A 69 -5.18 -1.80 1.87
N GLU A 70 -6.46 -2.08 2.06
CA GLU A 70 -7.23 -3.02 1.23
C GLU A 70 -7.38 -2.50 -0.20
N LYS A 71 -7.70 -1.22 -0.37
CA LYS A 71 -7.80 -0.57 -1.69
C LYS A 71 -6.48 -0.64 -2.46
N LEU A 72 -5.37 -0.33 -1.79
CA LEU A 72 -4.03 -0.42 -2.38
C LEU A 72 -3.63 -1.88 -2.68
N ALA A 73 -3.94 -2.81 -1.78
CA ALA A 73 -3.66 -4.21 -2.02
C ALA A 73 -4.42 -4.75 -3.24
N GLU A 74 -5.65 -4.29 -3.46
CA GLU A 74 -6.43 -4.72 -4.62
C GLU A 74 -5.87 -4.21 -5.95
N ILE A 75 -5.50 -2.93 -6.04
CA ILE A 75 -4.87 -2.44 -7.27
C ILE A 75 -3.53 -3.14 -7.54
N VAL A 76 -2.76 -3.46 -6.49
CA VAL A 76 -1.53 -4.26 -6.63
C VAL A 76 -1.84 -5.65 -7.19
N ARG A 77 -2.90 -6.33 -6.71
CA ARG A 77 -3.32 -7.64 -7.26
C ARG A 77 -3.74 -7.56 -8.73
N LEU A 78 -4.38 -6.47 -9.13
CA LEU A 78 -4.87 -6.31 -10.51
C LEU A 78 -3.72 -5.99 -11.47
N GLU A 79 -2.84 -5.07 -11.10
CA GLU A 79 -1.79 -4.55 -11.98
C GLU A 79 -0.58 -5.47 -12.09
N LEU A 80 -0.28 -6.26 -11.05
CA LEU A 80 0.92 -7.09 -10.98
C LEU A 80 0.65 -8.59 -11.22
N LYS A 81 -0.56 -8.97 -11.65
CA LYS A 81 -0.82 -10.32 -12.13
C LYS A 81 0.07 -10.71 -13.31
#